data_AF-A0A8J4V2N2-F1
#
_entry.id   AF-A0A8J4V2N2-F1
#
_cell.length_a   1.000
_cell.length_b   1.000
_cell.length_c   1.000
_cell.angle_alpha   90.00
_cell.angle_beta   90.00
_cell.angle_gamma   90.00
#
_symmetry.space_group_name_H-M   'P 1'
#
loop_
_entity.id
_entity.type
_entity.pdbx_description
1 polymer ?
#
loop_
_entity_poly.entity_id
_entity_poly.type
_entity_poly.pdbx_seq_one_letter_code
_entity_poly.pdbx_strand_id
1 'polypeptide(L)'
;MYNPPPPNNGSGSSQPTYYRQPSSTPGVSNPAPNAGFRPPAGGAPPTAPGGYGQPPMPPAPSSTPNNYPAPPPPIAPGQYGAPPAQAPQGPGISLYKDQQISLSKEDPYLRKLTAGLGWDVNIQNPGSPFDLDAVVFMLGANGMVRASTDFIFYNNKQSRDGAIYHHGDNLTGQGEGDDEVVSINLQAVSPDVTRLVFAVSIHQADQRRQNFSMVPRAFIRIANQETSRNICRYDLTNEGGYNTALIVGEVYREGPEWKFIAVGKSFPGGLGYLCQIFGVNVG
;
A
#
# COMPACT_ATOMS: atom_id res chain seq x y z
N MET A 1 -28.94 58.91 9.19
CA MET A 1 -29.32 58.31 7.89
C MET A 1 -28.86 56.85 7.97
N TYR A 2 -29.64 55.88 8.45
CA TYR A 2 -30.86 55.27 7.87
C TYR A 2 -30.59 54.77 6.44
N ASN A 3 -30.76 53.51 6.02
CA ASN A 3 -31.07 52.19 6.59
C ASN A 3 -30.83 51.19 5.43
N PRO A 4 -30.39 49.93 5.64
CA PRO A 4 -30.25 48.95 4.56
C PRO A 4 -31.59 48.52 3.96
N PRO A 5 -31.63 48.03 2.70
CA PRO A 5 -32.84 47.42 2.13
C PRO A 5 -33.09 45.99 2.68
N PRO A 6 -34.36 45.53 2.65
CA PRO A 6 -34.90 44.48 3.52
C PRO A 6 -34.79 43.04 2.93
N PRO A 7 -35.12 42.00 3.73
CA PRO A 7 -35.25 40.62 3.25
C PRO A 7 -36.60 40.41 2.55
N ASN A 8 -36.66 39.48 1.59
CA ASN A 8 -37.94 39.00 1.06
C ASN A 8 -38.04 37.47 1.14
N ASN A 9 -38.98 37.02 1.97
CA ASN A 9 -39.52 35.66 2.04
C ASN A 9 -40.89 35.70 1.32
N GLY A 10 -41.13 34.81 0.37
CA GLY A 10 -42.41 34.78 -0.34
C GLY A 10 -42.57 33.60 -1.29
N SER A 11 -43.16 32.54 -0.77
CA SER A 11 -43.84 31.40 -1.41
C SER A 11 -44.65 31.70 -2.67
N GLY A 12 -44.68 30.73 -3.62
CA GLY A 12 -45.81 30.58 -4.55
C GLY A 12 -45.46 30.06 -5.95
N SER A 13 -45.70 28.75 -6.16
CA SER A 13 -46.25 28.12 -7.37
C SER A 13 -45.89 28.66 -8.77
N SER A 14 -45.29 27.82 -9.62
CA SER A 14 -45.90 27.31 -10.87
C SER A 14 -44.90 26.51 -11.71
N GLN A 15 -45.24 25.26 -11.98
CA GLN A 15 -44.65 24.41 -13.04
C GLN A 15 -44.89 25.03 -14.42
N PRO A 16 -44.10 24.63 -15.43
CA PRO A 16 -44.76 23.96 -16.55
C PRO A 16 -44.12 22.62 -16.93
N THR A 17 -45.01 21.64 -17.04
CA THR A 17 -44.92 20.35 -17.73
C THR A 17 -44.34 20.46 -19.15
N TYR A 18 -43.64 19.40 -19.60
CA TYR A 18 -43.72 18.68 -20.89
C TYR A 18 -42.42 17.86 -21.01
N TYR A 19 -42.42 16.54 -20.76
CA TYR A 19 -42.71 15.58 -21.82
C TYR A 19 -43.30 14.27 -21.27
N ARG A 20 -44.41 13.88 -21.91
CA ARG A 20 -45.13 12.61 -21.79
C ARG A 20 -44.35 11.50 -22.51
N GLN A 21 -44.25 10.31 -21.91
CA GLN A 21 -44.32 9.07 -22.70
C GLN A 21 -45.77 8.87 -23.19
N PRO A 22 -46.00 8.07 -24.25
CA PRO A 22 -46.53 6.74 -23.95
C PRO A 22 -46.14 5.60 -24.92
N SER A 23 -46.06 4.40 -24.32
CA SER A 23 -46.72 3.14 -24.71
C SER A 23 -46.27 2.27 -25.89
N SER A 24 -46.02 0.98 -25.54
CA SER A 24 -46.54 -0.26 -26.15
C SER A 24 -45.88 -0.75 -27.45
N THR A 25 -45.47 -2.01 -27.64
CA THR A 25 -46.14 -3.33 -27.48
C THR A 25 -45.07 -4.48 -27.56
N PRO A 26 -45.36 -5.79 -27.79
CA PRO A 26 -45.22 -6.84 -26.76
C PRO A 26 -44.46 -8.13 -27.18
N GLY A 27 -44.18 -9.00 -26.20
CA GLY A 27 -44.28 -10.47 -26.35
C GLY A 27 -43.19 -11.22 -27.12
N VAL A 28 -42.33 -11.93 -26.40
CA VAL A 28 -41.83 -13.25 -26.85
C VAL A 28 -42.10 -14.25 -25.73
N SER A 29 -43.14 -15.05 -25.94
CA SER A 29 -43.52 -16.20 -25.13
C SER A 29 -42.55 -17.36 -25.36
N ASN A 30 -42.15 -17.97 -24.25
CA ASN A 30 -41.42 -19.22 -24.16
C ASN A 30 -42.36 -20.41 -24.50
N PRO A 31 -42.00 -21.35 -25.39
CA PRO A 31 -42.66 -22.64 -25.45
C PRO A 31 -41.90 -23.69 -24.63
N ALA A 32 -42.64 -24.49 -23.87
CA ALA A 32 -42.20 -25.75 -23.29
C ALA A 32 -42.98 -26.92 -23.96
N PRO A 33 -42.80 -28.19 -23.58
CA PRO A 33 -41.71 -29.07 -24.03
C PRO A 33 -42.27 -30.38 -24.63
N ASN A 34 -41.81 -30.83 -25.81
CA ASN A 34 -41.85 -32.27 -26.14
C ASN A 34 -41.15 -32.58 -27.46
N ALA A 35 -39.99 -33.24 -27.39
CA ALA A 35 -39.52 -34.14 -28.43
C ALA A 35 -38.54 -35.11 -27.78
N GLY A 36 -38.98 -36.36 -27.65
CA GLY A 36 -38.23 -37.42 -27.01
C GLY A 36 -36.91 -37.71 -27.72
N PHE A 37 -35.82 -37.67 -26.97
CA PHE A 37 -34.57 -38.31 -27.33
C PHE A 37 -34.37 -39.53 -26.44
N ARG A 38 -34.45 -40.72 -27.04
CA ARG A 38 -34.01 -41.98 -26.46
C ARG A 38 -32.47 -42.04 -26.57
N PRO A 39 -31.72 -42.38 -25.51
CA PRO A 39 -30.35 -42.84 -25.68
C PRO A 39 -30.36 -44.33 -26.08
N PRO A 40 -29.57 -44.76 -27.09
CA PRO A 40 -29.25 -46.17 -27.24
C PRO A 40 -28.13 -46.57 -26.26
N ALA A 41 -28.26 -47.77 -25.71
CA ALA A 41 -27.27 -48.45 -24.90
C ALA A 41 -26.22 -49.15 -25.78
N GLY A 42 -24.98 -49.22 -25.26
CA GLY A 42 -24.04 -50.31 -25.52
C GLY A 42 -23.10 -50.17 -26.73
N GLY A 43 -21.79 -50.15 -26.45
CA GLY A 43 -20.76 -50.45 -27.43
C GLY A 43 -19.36 -49.97 -27.04
N ALA A 44 -18.56 -50.84 -26.40
CA ALA A 44 -17.09 -50.82 -26.57
C ALA A 44 -16.78 -51.43 -27.95
N PRO A 45 -15.75 -51.02 -28.72
CA PRO A 45 -14.32 -51.36 -28.48
C PRO A 45 -13.36 -50.33 -29.20
N PRO A 46 -12.12 -50.63 -29.67
CA PRO A 46 -11.06 -51.57 -29.27
C PRO A 46 -9.73 -50.87 -28.90
N THR A 47 -8.85 -51.59 -28.20
CA THR A 47 -7.40 -51.30 -28.12
C THR A 47 -6.69 -51.61 -29.44
N ALA A 48 -5.80 -50.72 -29.89
CA ALA A 48 -4.94 -50.91 -31.07
C ALA A 48 -3.59 -50.17 -30.88
N PRO A 49 -2.53 -50.47 -31.67
CA PRO A 49 -1.20 -50.84 -31.18
C PRO A 49 -0.16 -49.70 -31.31
N GLY A 50 1.01 -49.92 -30.71
CA GLY A 50 2.11 -48.95 -30.67
C GLY A 50 2.79 -48.64 -32.01
N GLY A 51 3.56 -47.55 -31.98
CA GLY A 51 4.72 -47.33 -32.85
C GLY A 51 4.51 -46.43 -34.07
N TYR A 52 4.57 -45.10 -33.86
CA TYR A 52 5.05 -44.17 -34.89
C TYR A 52 6.02 -43.17 -34.24
N GLY A 53 7.24 -43.11 -34.75
CA GLY A 53 8.32 -42.27 -34.25
C GLY A 53 8.00 -40.78 -34.41
N GLN A 54 8.48 -39.98 -33.45
CA GLN A 54 8.39 -38.53 -33.53
C GLN A 54 9.32 -37.98 -34.63
N PRO A 55 8.89 -36.97 -35.41
CA PRO A 55 9.78 -36.22 -36.29
C PRO A 55 10.84 -35.46 -35.47
N PRO A 56 12.03 -35.17 -36.03
CA PRO A 56 13.09 -34.49 -35.30
C PRO A 56 12.64 -33.10 -34.84
N MET A 57 12.89 -32.79 -33.57
CA MET A 57 12.69 -31.45 -33.01
C MET A 57 13.54 -30.41 -33.77
N PRO A 58 13.05 -29.17 -33.94
CA PRO A 58 13.90 -28.05 -34.34
C PRO A 58 15.02 -27.83 -33.30
N PRO A 59 16.18 -27.27 -33.69
CA PRO A 59 17.28 -27.04 -32.77
C PRO A 59 16.85 -26.14 -31.61
N ALA A 60 17.31 -26.49 -30.40
CA ALA A 60 17.02 -25.74 -29.18
C ALA A 60 17.42 -24.26 -29.36
N PRO A 61 16.58 -23.30 -28.97
CA PRO A 61 17.00 -21.91 -28.88
C PRO A 61 18.15 -21.79 -27.88
N SER A 62 19.20 -21.11 -28.31
CA SER A 62 20.42 -20.85 -27.57
C SER A 62 20.15 -20.13 -26.24
N SER A 63 20.89 -20.56 -25.23
CA SER A 63 20.84 -20.13 -23.84
C SER A 63 21.16 -18.64 -23.66
N THR A 64 20.14 -17.84 -23.30
CA THR A 64 20.23 -16.86 -22.19
C THR A 64 18.83 -16.59 -21.62
N PRO A 65 18.40 -17.27 -20.55
CA PRO A 65 17.15 -16.94 -19.88
C PRO A 65 17.37 -15.82 -18.85
N ASN A 66 16.59 -14.73 -18.97
CA ASN A 66 16.24 -13.89 -17.84
C ASN A 66 15.67 -14.79 -16.74
N ASN A 67 16.45 -15.01 -15.69
CA ASN A 67 16.10 -15.89 -14.58
C ASN A 67 15.21 -15.14 -13.58
N TYR A 68 13.91 -15.04 -13.88
CA TYR A 68 12.92 -14.75 -12.85
C TYR A 68 12.42 -16.10 -12.30
N PRO A 69 12.63 -16.40 -11.00
CA PRO A 69 12.07 -17.59 -10.40
C PRO A 69 10.53 -17.54 -10.45
N ALA A 70 9.90 -18.70 -10.61
CA ALA A 70 8.45 -18.83 -10.55
C ALA A 70 7.92 -18.28 -9.21
N PRO A 71 6.79 -17.57 -9.18
CA PRO A 71 6.26 -16.99 -7.96
C PRO A 71 5.92 -18.10 -6.94
N PRO A 72 6.25 -17.90 -5.65
CA PRO A 72 5.93 -18.88 -4.63
C PRO A 72 4.41 -19.09 -4.52
N PRO A 73 3.97 -20.31 -4.14
CA PRO A 73 2.55 -20.61 -3.91
C PRO A 73 1.97 -19.69 -2.83
N PRO A 74 0.64 -19.44 -2.81
CA PRO A 74 0.01 -18.57 -1.82
C PRO A 74 0.27 -19.11 -0.41
N ILE A 75 0.89 -18.29 0.43
CA ILE A 75 1.15 -18.62 1.83
C ILE A 75 -0.12 -18.32 2.63
N ALA A 76 -0.50 -19.22 3.54
CA ALA A 76 -1.61 -19.05 4.47
C ALA A 76 -1.59 -17.68 5.20
N PRO A 77 -2.75 -17.12 5.61
CA PRO A 77 -2.81 -15.84 6.31
C PRO A 77 -1.95 -15.85 7.58
N GLY A 78 -1.06 -14.86 7.73
CA GLY A 78 -0.41 -14.55 9.02
C GLY A 78 1.07 -14.93 9.20
N GLN A 79 1.80 -15.39 8.17
CA GLN A 79 3.26 -15.56 8.27
C GLN A 79 3.95 -14.33 7.65
N TYR A 80 4.25 -13.34 8.47
CA TYR A 80 5.27 -12.36 8.14
C TYR A 80 6.61 -13.10 8.21
N GLY A 81 7.22 -13.33 7.07
CA GLY A 81 8.61 -13.77 7.07
C GLY A 81 9.46 -12.73 7.80
N ALA A 82 10.56 -13.17 8.40
CA ALA A 82 11.62 -12.27 8.83
C ALA A 82 11.90 -11.24 7.71
N PRO A 83 12.38 -10.02 8.03
CA PRO A 83 12.93 -9.14 7.02
C PRO A 83 13.91 -9.97 6.18
N PRO A 84 13.89 -9.86 4.84
CA PRO A 84 14.80 -10.64 4.02
C PRO A 84 16.22 -10.46 4.58
N ALA A 85 16.92 -11.58 4.81
CA ALA A 85 18.27 -11.58 5.40
C ALA A 85 19.31 -10.85 4.54
N GLN A 86 18.91 -10.40 3.35
CA GLN A 86 19.72 -9.71 2.37
C GLN A 86 19.14 -8.31 2.17
N ALA A 87 20.00 -7.30 2.26
CA ALA A 87 19.67 -5.95 1.84
C ALA A 87 19.12 -5.99 0.40
N PRO A 88 18.03 -5.29 0.11
CA PRO A 88 17.41 -5.37 -1.19
C PRO A 88 18.30 -4.80 -2.28
N GLN A 89 18.15 -5.40 -3.46
CA GLN A 89 19.09 -5.33 -4.56
C GLN A 89 18.62 -4.33 -5.63
N GLY A 90 19.58 -3.63 -6.24
CA GLY A 90 19.39 -2.69 -7.34
C GLY A 90 18.93 -1.28 -6.90
N PRO A 91 19.17 -0.25 -7.74
CA PRO A 91 18.67 1.10 -7.49
C PRO A 91 17.15 1.10 -7.68
N GLY A 92 16.40 1.35 -6.60
CA GLY A 92 14.98 1.66 -6.71
C GLY A 92 14.76 3.01 -7.41
N ILE A 93 13.54 3.28 -7.86
CA ILE A 93 13.18 4.58 -8.42
C ILE A 93 13.34 5.64 -7.33
N SER A 94 14.20 6.63 -7.57
CA SER A 94 14.30 7.79 -6.68
C SER A 94 13.10 8.69 -6.91
N LEU A 95 12.35 8.96 -5.84
CA LEU A 95 11.16 9.78 -5.88
C LEU A 95 11.47 11.21 -5.43
N TYR A 96 10.71 12.15 -5.96
CA TYR A 96 10.62 13.52 -5.47
C TYR A 96 9.27 13.74 -4.82
N LYS A 97 9.13 14.85 -4.08
CA LYS A 97 7.88 15.24 -3.46
C LYS A 97 6.72 15.29 -4.48
N ASP A 98 5.56 14.80 -4.04
CA ASP A 98 4.32 14.65 -4.81
C ASP A 98 4.42 13.69 -6.01
N GLN A 99 5.53 12.95 -6.16
CA GLN A 99 5.67 11.96 -7.21
C GLN A 99 4.91 10.68 -6.88
N GLN A 100 4.10 10.23 -7.85
CA GLN A 100 3.33 9.01 -7.75
C GLN A 100 3.89 7.92 -8.67
N ILE A 101 3.87 6.68 -8.18
CA ILE A 101 4.16 5.47 -8.97
C ILE A 101 3.06 4.42 -8.76
N SER A 102 2.82 3.57 -9.77
CA SER A 102 1.97 2.38 -9.59
C SER A 102 2.86 1.22 -9.19
N LEU A 103 2.66 0.71 -7.98
CA LEU A 103 3.44 -0.42 -7.48
C LEU A 103 3.18 -1.66 -8.33
N SER A 104 1.94 -1.83 -8.81
CA SER A 104 1.54 -2.93 -9.71
C SER A 104 2.19 -2.84 -11.10
N LYS A 105 2.57 -1.65 -11.58
CA LYS A 105 3.32 -1.52 -12.84
C LYS A 105 4.80 -1.83 -12.66
N GLU A 106 5.37 -1.37 -11.56
CA GLU A 106 6.78 -1.61 -11.24
C GLU A 106 7.05 -3.07 -10.86
N ASP A 107 6.06 -3.73 -10.24
CA ASP A 107 6.09 -5.14 -9.90
C ASP A 107 4.67 -5.75 -9.92
N PRO A 108 4.25 -6.35 -11.05
CA PRO A 108 2.91 -6.92 -11.22
C PRO A 108 2.54 -8.03 -10.23
N TYR A 109 3.54 -8.64 -9.58
CA TYR A 109 3.34 -9.72 -8.62
C TYR A 109 3.53 -9.26 -7.17
N LEU A 110 3.56 -7.94 -6.92
CA LEU A 110 3.75 -7.42 -5.57
C LEU A 110 2.59 -7.80 -4.65
N ARG A 111 2.89 -8.71 -3.72
CA ARG A 111 1.96 -9.13 -2.64
C ARG A 111 2.40 -8.59 -1.29
N LYS A 112 3.71 -8.62 -1.05
CA LYS A 112 4.34 -8.19 0.20
C LYS A 112 5.37 -7.12 -0.09
N LEU A 113 5.26 -6.01 0.61
CA LEU A 113 6.23 -4.93 0.56
C LEU A 113 6.90 -4.75 1.92
N THR A 114 8.12 -4.26 1.86
CA THR A 114 8.91 -3.85 3.02
C THR A 114 9.15 -2.35 2.91
N ALA A 115 8.72 -1.61 3.93
CA ALA A 115 9.10 -0.22 4.14
C ALA A 115 10.33 -0.18 5.05
N GLY A 116 11.43 0.34 4.53
CA GLY A 116 12.70 0.47 5.22
C GLY A 116 13.02 1.94 5.49
N LEU A 117 13.21 2.30 6.75
CA LEU A 117 13.67 3.62 7.19
C LEU A 117 15.15 3.50 7.56
N GLY A 118 15.97 4.45 7.10
CA GLY A 118 17.38 4.52 7.48
C GLY A 118 17.83 5.97 7.70
N TRP A 119 18.74 6.19 8.65
CA TRP A 119 19.34 7.48 8.96
C TRP A 119 20.71 7.34 9.61
N ASP A 120 21.49 8.42 9.58
CA ASP A 120 22.81 8.41 10.20
C ASP A 120 22.78 8.78 11.69
N VAL A 121 23.71 8.19 12.43
CA VAL A 121 23.99 8.55 13.83
C VAL A 121 24.33 10.04 13.99
N ASN A 122 24.02 10.59 15.16
CA ASN A 122 24.37 11.95 15.52
C ASN A 122 25.88 12.10 15.82
N ILE A 123 26.68 12.37 14.79
CA ILE A 123 28.12 12.57 14.94
C ILE A 123 28.48 13.85 15.71
N GLN A 124 27.60 14.87 15.71
CA GLN A 124 27.86 16.15 16.35
C GLN A 124 27.65 16.08 17.86
N ASN A 125 26.72 15.23 18.31
CA ASN A 125 26.47 14.98 19.72
C ASN A 125 26.15 13.50 19.98
N PRO A 126 27.20 12.65 20.14
CA PRO A 126 27.02 11.22 20.38
C PRO A 126 26.22 10.87 21.65
N GLY A 127 26.12 11.79 22.62
CA GLY A 127 25.32 11.62 23.83
C GLY A 127 23.82 11.88 23.66
N SER A 128 23.39 12.31 22.47
CA SER A 128 22.00 12.58 22.11
C SER A 128 21.71 12.00 20.71
N PRO A 129 21.56 10.67 20.60
CA PRO A 129 21.32 10.00 19.32
C PRO A 129 20.03 10.46 18.68
N PHE A 130 19.97 10.37 17.35
CA PHE A 130 18.73 10.52 16.60
C PHE A 130 17.95 9.22 16.68
N ASP A 131 16.70 9.35 17.09
CA ASP A 131 15.79 8.27 17.43
C ASP A 131 14.54 8.53 16.59
N LEU A 132 14.48 7.88 15.42
CA LEU A 132 13.43 8.08 14.43
C LEU A 132 12.50 6.88 14.49
N ASP A 133 11.24 7.15 14.84
CA ASP A 133 10.19 6.15 14.90
C ASP A 133 9.47 6.06 13.54
N ALA A 134 9.48 4.90 12.88
CA ALA A 134 8.60 4.60 11.76
C ALA A 134 7.19 4.24 12.26
N VAL A 135 6.17 4.88 11.69
CA VAL A 135 4.78 4.59 12.04
C VAL A 135 3.91 4.43 10.79
N VAL A 136 2.90 3.57 10.90
CA VAL A 136 1.94 3.33 9.81
C VAL A 136 0.51 3.49 10.31
N PHE A 137 -0.26 4.34 9.64
CA PHE A 137 -1.69 4.51 9.88
C PHE A 137 -2.49 3.80 8.78
N MET A 138 -3.39 2.89 9.17
CA MET A 138 -4.33 2.23 8.27
C MET A 138 -5.64 3.03 8.27
N LEU A 139 -5.90 3.74 7.16
CA LEU A 139 -7.03 4.67 7.07
C LEU A 139 -8.20 4.07 6.29
N GLY A 140 -9.39 4.25 6.85
CA GLY A 140 -10.65 3.95 6.18
C GLY A 140 -11.01 4.99 5.11
N ALA A 141 -12.17 4.84 4.48
CA ALA A 141 -12.66 5.77 3.45
C ALA A 141 -12.88 7.22 3.97
N ASN A 142 -13.03 7.40 5.28
CA ASN A 142 -13.14 8.69 5.93
C ASN A 142 -11.79 9.39 6.19
N GLY A 143 -10.66 8.77 5.81
CA GLY A 143 -9.32 9.30 6.05
C GLY A 143 -8.85 9.20 7.50
N MET A 144 -9.54 8.40 8.33
CA MET A 144 -9.23 8.20 9.75
C MET A 144 -8.92 6.74 10.03
N VAL A 145 -8.19 6.46 11.11
CA VAL A 145 -8.06 5.09 11.62
C VAL A 145 -9.42 4.57 12.07
N ARG A 146 -9.68 3.28 11.88
CA ARG A 146 -10.96 2.67 12.32
C ARG A 146 -10.92 2.25 13.79
N ALA A 147 -9.73 1.98 14.30
CA ALA A 147 -9.45 1.62 15.69
C ALA A 147 -8.00 1.98 16.04
N SER A 148 -7.66 2.01 17.34
CA SER A 148 -6.28 2.21 17.79
C SER A 148 -5.33 1.11 17.30
N THR A 149 -5.84 -0.10 17.01
CA THR A 149 -5.07 -1.21 16.45
C THR A 149 -4.66 -1.01 14.98
N ASP A 150 -5.26 -0.04 14.29
CA ASP A 150 -4.91 0.37 12.93
C ASP A 150 -3.79 1.43 12.90
N PHE A 151 -3.22 1.73 14.07
CA PHE A 151 -2.02 2.54 14.22
C PHE A 151 -0.85 1.63 14.66
N ILE A 152 0.12 1.43 13.76
CA ILE A 152 1.23 0.50 13.94
C ILE A 152 2.50 1.30 14.21
N PHE A 153 3.19 0.94 15.29
CA PHE A 153 4.43 1.57 15.77
C PHE A 153 5.17 0.59 16.69
N TYR A 154 6.32 0.98 17.25
CA TYR A 154 7.16 0.10 18.07
C TYR A 154 6.45 -0.62 19.23
N ASN A 155 5.44 0.01 19.86
CA ASN A 155 4.68 -0.60 20.96
C ASN A 155 3.47 -1.42 20.49
N ASN A 156 2.88 -1.07 19.34
CA ASN A 156 1.80 -1.83 18.69
C ASN A 156 2.28 -2.37 17.34
N LYS A 157 3.03 -3.48 17.39
CA LYS A 157 3.80 -3.96 16.24
C LYS A 157 2.98 -4.62 15.15
N GLN A 158 1.73 -5.00 15.40
CA GLN A 158 0.95 -5.80 14.44
C GLN A 158 -0.44 -5.20 14.22
N SER A 159 -0.87 -5.13 12.96
CA SER A 159 -2.24 -4.77 12.62
C SER A 159 -3.24 -5.86 12.98
N ARG A 160 -4.49 -5.47 13.25
CA ARG A 160 -5.58 -6.41 13.60
C ARG A 160 -5.83 -7.48 12.54
N ASP A 161 -5.67 -7.14 11.26
CA ASP A 161 -5.88 -8.03 10.12
C ASP A 161 -4.66 -8.91 9.80
N GLY A 162 -3.56 -8.76 10.53
CA GLY A 162 -2.33 -9.49 10.23
C GLY A 162 -1.73 -9.09 8.87
N ALA A 163 -2.00 -7.86 8.41
CA ALA A 163 -1.42 -7.30 7.20
C ALA A 163 -0.11 -6.53 7.41
N ILE A 164 0.10 -5.90 8.56
CA ILE A 164 1.29 -5.06 8.84
C ILE A 164 2.03 -5.57 10.09
N TYR A 165 3.36 -5.65 10.02
CA TYR A 165 4.22 -6.02 11.14
C TYR A 165 5.45 -5.11 11.24
N HIS A 166 5.68 -4.53 12.41
CA HIS A 166 6.83 -3.69 12.76
C HIS A 166 7.92 -4.54 13.42
N HIS A 167 9.12 -4.58 12.84
CA HIS A 167 10.16 -5.54 13.28
C HIS A 167 10.91 -5.12 14.53
N GLY A 168 10.92 -3.85 14.87
CA GLY A 168 11.59 -3.35 16.07
C GLY A 168 11.90 -1.87 15.94
N ASP A 169 12.30 -1.30 17.05
CA ASP A 169 12.70 0.09 17.19
C ASP A 169 14.23 0.18 17.16
N ASN A 170 14.77 1.13 16.40
CA ASN A 170 16.19 1.46 16.40
C ASN A 170 16.40 2.85 16.98
N LEU A 171 17.01 2.88 18.17
CA LEU A 171 17.13 4.10 18.96
C LEU A 171 18.27 5.03 18.53
N THR A 172 19.13 4.60 17.60
CA THR A 172 20.40 5.30 17.32
C THR A 172 20.72 5.52 15.85
N GLY A 173 20.16 4.73 14.93
CA GLY A 173 20.60 4.69 13.53
C GLY A 173 21.97 4.02 13.36
N GLN A 174 22.36 3.17 14.31
CA GLN A 174 23.64 2.47 14.26
C GLN A 174 23.53 1.24 13.36
N GLY A 175 24.02 1.36 12.13
CA GLY A 175 24.03 0.29 11.14
C GLY A 175 24.26 0.84 9.74
N GLU A 176 24.36 -0.06 8.76
CA GLU A 176 24.31 0.31 7.35
C GLU A 176 22.97 -0.19 6.79
N GLY A 177 22.24 0.68 6.09
CA GLY A 177 21.01 0.31 5.39
C GLY A 177 19.74 0.75 6.13
N ASP A 178 18.83 -0.21 6.37
CA ASP A 178 17.58 0.07 7.06
C ASP A 178 17.78 -0.11 8.56
N ASP A 179 17.56 0.97 9.29
CA ASP A 179 17.56 0.99 10.75
C ASP A 179 16.24 0.45 11.30
N GLU A 180 15.13 0.79 10.65
CA GLU A 180 13.80 0.25 10.97
C GLU A 180 13.09 -0.33 9.77
N VAL A 181 12.33 -1.39 10.02
CA VAL A 181 11.67 -2.16 8.97
C VAL A 181 10.23 -2.47 9.35
N VAL A 182 9.32 -2.19 8.42
CA VAL A 182 7.91 -2.56 8.50
C VAL A 182 7.54 -3.44 7.31
N SER A 183 7.04 -4.64 7.58
CA SER A 183 6.51 -5.56 6.55
C SER A 183 5.02 -5.38 6.37
N ILE A 184 4.57 -5.31 5.12
CA ILE A 184 3.16 -5.17 4.76
C ILE A 184 2.78 -6.23 3.72
N ASN A 185 1.79 -7.06 4.05
CA ASN A 185 1.12 -7.96 3.13
C ASN A 185 -0.14 -7.30 2.58
N LEU A 186 -0.06 -6.76 1.36
CA LEU A 186 -1.13 -6.05 0.67
C LEU A 186 -2.37 -6.92 0.44
N GLN A 187 -2.22 -8.25 0.36
CA GLN A 187 -3.34 -9.18 0.17
C GLN A 187 -4.11 -9.44 1.46
N ALA A 188 -3.48 -9.27 2.62
CA ALA A 188 -4.12 -9.42 3.93
C ALA A 188 -4.76 -8.12 4.43
N VAL A 189 -4.43 -6.97 3.81
CA VAL A 189 -5.02 -5.68 4.19
C VAL A 189 -6.54 -5.75 4.02
N SER A 190 -7.26 -5.46 5.09
CA SER A 190 -8.73 -5.41 5.13
C SER A 190 -9.30 -4.51 4.01
N PRO A 191 -10.41 -4.91 3.36
CA PRO A 191 -11.00 -4.14 2.27
C PRO A 191 -11.53 -2.76 2.70
N ASP A 192 -11.82 -2.56 3.98
CA ASP A 192 -12.28 -1.24 4.47
C ASP A 192 -11.10 -0.24 4.60
N VAL A 193 -9.85 -0.69 4.47
CA VAL A 193 -8.66 0.16 4.45
C VAL A 193 -8.40 0.61 3.02
N THR A 194 -8.43 1.92 2.83
CA THR A 194 -8.24 2.55 1.51
C THR A 194 -6.83 3.09 1.34
N ARG A 195 -6.16 3.45 2.45
CA ARG A 195 -4.82 4.04 2.45
C ARG A 195 -3.99 3.54 3.63
N LEU A 196 -2.70 3.38 3.40
CA LEU A 196 -1.66 3.15 4.38
C LEU A 196 -0.74 4.37 4.36
N VAL A 197 -0.78 5.17 5.40
CA VAL A 197 0.06 6.37 5.52
C VAL A 197 1.31 6.01 6.29
N PHE A 198 2.47 6.19 5.66
CA PHE A 198 3.77 6.04 6.28
C PHE A 198 4.19 7.41 6.82
N ALA A 199 4.52 7.46 8.10
CA ALA A 199 5.07 8.65 8.71
C ALA A 199 6.27 8.29 9.58
N VAL A 200 7.09 9.30 9.83
CA VAL A 200 8.27 9.21 10.68
C VAL A 200 8.22 10.36 11.68
N SER A 201 8.58 10.09 12.93
CA SER A 201 8.71 11.11 13.96
C SER A 201 10.01 10.97 14.72
N ILE A 202 10.52 12.06 15.26
CA ILE A 202 11.69 12.01 16.15
C ILE A 202 11.22 11.85 17.59
N HIS A 203 11.71 10.81 18.27
CA HIS A 203 11.37 10.53 19.65
C HIS A 203 11.80 11.67 20.57
N GLN A 204 10.87 12.19 21.38
CA GLN A 204 11.13 13.29 22.33
C GLN A 204 11.84 14.51 21.70
N ALA A 205 11.57 14.79 20.43
CA ALA A 205 12.23 15.84 19.64
C ALA A 205 12.34 17.19 20.37
N ASP A 206 11.26 17.63 21.03
CA ASP A 206 11.25 18.91 21.75
C ASP A 206 12.17 18.90 22.99
N GLN A 207 12.19 17.80 23.75
CA GLN A 207 13.04 17.66 24.94
C GLN A 207 14.51 17.52 24.54
N ARG A 208 14.78 16.78 23.46
CA ARG A 208 16.13 16.57 22.92
C ARG A 208 16.60 17.73 22.04
N ARG A 209 15.71 18.70 21.74
CA ARG A 209 15.92 19.83 20.82
C ARG A 209 16.43 19.40 19.45
N GLN A 210 15.86 18.31 18.94
CA GLN A 210 16.18 17.71 17.65
C GLN A 210 15.07 18.00 16.63
N ASN A 211 15.43 18.06 15.35
CA ASN A 211 14.50 18.15 14.23
C ASN A 211 15.12 17.50 12.99
N PHE A 212 14.30 17.27 11.96
CA PHE A 212 14.74 16.54 10.77
C PHE A 212 15.88 17.21 9.98
N SER A 213 16.05 18.54 10.06
CA SER A 213 17.19 19.23 9.41
C SER A 213 18.56 18.86 10.02
N MET A 214 18.56 18.29 11.22
CA MET A 214 19.77 17.83 11.89
C MET A 214 20.12 16.37 11.55
N VAL A 215 19.18 15.61 10.98
CA VAL A 215 19.32 14.17 10.75
C VAL A 215 19.95 13.93 9.37
N PRO A 216 21.20 13.43 9.28
CA PRO A 216 21.86 13.21 8.02
C PRO A 216 21.31 11.96 7.32
N ARG A 217 21.29 12.00 5.98
CA ARG A 217 20.99 10.85 5.11
C ARG A 217 19.71 10.07 5.47
N ALA A 218 18.72 10.72 6.08
CA ALA A 218 17.43 10.09 6.33
C ALA A 218 16.73 9.74 5.02
N PHE A 219 16.27 8.50 4.85
CA PHE A 219 15.51 8.03 3.70
C PHE A 219 14.46 7.01 4.10
N ILE A 220 13.38 6.91 3.30
CA ILE A 220 12.51 5.75 3.30
C ILE A 220 12.63 5.03 1.95
N ARG A 221 12.58 3.71 1.96
CA ARG A 221 12.48 2.91 0.74
C ARG A 221 11.38 1.88 0.83
N ILE A 222 10.80 1.56 -0.33
CA ILE A 222 9.84 0.48 -0.51
C ILE A 222 10.49 -0.59 -1.37
N ALA A 223 10.49 -1.82 -0.88
CA ALA A 223 11.01 -2.99 -1.58
C ALA A 223 9.94 -4.10 -1.64
N ASN A 224 10.02 -4.96 -2.64
CA ASN A 224 9.27 -6.21 -2.65
C ASN A 224 9.94 -7.18 -1.66
N GLN A 225 9.18 -7.68 -0.68
CA GLN A 225 9.71 -8.58 0.35
C GLN A 225 10.08 -9.97 -0.21
N GLU A 226 9.37 -10.45 -1.22
CA GLU A 226 9.56 -11.79 -1.78
C GLU A 226 10.79 -11.85 -2.69
N THR A 227 11.01 -10.82 -3.49
CA THR A 227 12.13 -10.75 -4.44
C THR A 227 13.34 -9.98 -3.90
N SER A 228 13.18 -9.29 -2.76
CA SER A 228 14.18 -8.36 -2.21
C SER A 228 14.59 -7.29 -3.24
N ARG A 229 13.70 -6.89 -4.15
CA ARG A 229 13.96 -5.83 -5.13
C ARG A 229 13.52 -4.48 -4.57
N ASN A 230 14.39 -3.47 -4.63
CA ASN A 230 14.00 -2.08 -4.36
C ASN A 230 13.05 -1.57 -5.43
N ILE A 231 11.87 -1.10 -5.03
CA ILE A 231 10.88 -0.51 -5.94
C ILE A 231 11.14 0.99 -6.02
N CYS A 232 11.14 1.67 -4.87
CA CYS A 232 11.39 3.09 -4.80
C CYS A 232 12.11 3.51 -3.52
N ARG A 233 12.68 4.70 -3.56
CA ARG A 233 13.35 5.36 -2.44
C ARG A 233 12.99 6.84 -2.46
N TYR A 234 12.78 7.41 -1.28
CA TYR A 234 12.55 8.83 -1.08
C TYR A 234 13.47 9.36 0.01
N ASP A 235 14.28 10.36 -0.32
CA ASP A 235 15.20 10.97 0.63
C ASP A 235 14.48 12.07 1.44
N LEU A 236 14.62 11.99 2.77
CA LEU A 236 13.86 12.80 3.74
C LEU A 236 14.67 13.98 4.30
N THR A 237 15.99 13.97 4.09
CA THR A 237 16.95 14.92 4.70
C THR A 237 16.55 16.39 4.48
N ASN A 238 15.90 16.72 3.36
CA ASN A 238 15.50 18.08 3.03
C ASN A 238 13.99 18.38 3.22
N GLU A 239 13.19 17.37 3.60
CA GLU A 239 11.71 17.47 3.60
C GLU A 239 11.15 17.77 4.99
N GLY A 240 11.85 17.31 6.04
CA GLY A 240 11.40 17.49 7.41
C GLY A 240 11.65 18.89 7.98
N GLY A 241 12.67 19.61 7.50
CA GLY A 241 12.99 20.97 7.97
C GLY A 241 13.12 21.07 9.49
N TYR A 242 12.55 22.12 10.09
CA TYR A 242 12.55 22.33 11.55
C TYR A 242 11.43 21.60 12.30
N ASN A 243 10.67 20.74 11.60
CA ASN A 243 9.57 20.00 12.20
C ASN A 243 10.06 18.68 12.81
N THR A 244 9.17 18.04 13.56
CA THR A 244 9.49 16.85 14.37
C THR A 244 8.70 15.60 13.94
N ALA A 245 7.73 15.76 13.03
CA ALA A 245 7.01 14.68 12.36
C ALA A 245 6.94 14.91 10.85
N LEU A 246 6.93 13.83 10.06
CA LEU A 246 6.92 13.85 8.60
C LEU A 246 6.04 12.71 8.06
N ILE A 247 5.03 13.04 7.27
CA ILE A 247 4.36 12.07 6.41
C ILE A 247 5.22 11.91 5.16
N VAL A 248 5.80 10.72 5.01
CA VAL A 248 6.77 10.44 3.96
C VAL A 248 6.09 9.98 2.67
N GLY A 249 5.02 9.19 2.79
CA GLY A 249 4.28 8.72 1.63
C GLY A 249 3.04 7.92 2.01
N GLU A 250 2.22 7.66 1.00
CA GLU A 250 0.98 6.90 1.15
C GLU A 250 0.94 5.77 0.13
N VAL A 251 0.59 4.58 0.57
CA VAL A 251 0.16 3.48 -0.30
C VAL A 251 -1.36 3.46 -0.30
N TYR A 252 -1.99 3.61 -1.46
CA TYR A 252 -3.44 3.65 -1.56
C TYR A 252 -3.97 2.75 -2.67
N ARG A 253 -5.22 2.30 -2.51
CA ARG A 253 -5.91 1.51 -3.51
C ARG A 253 -6.56 2.42 -4.54
N GLU A 254 -6.38 2.10 -5.81
CA GLU A 254 -7.19 2.64 -6.90
C GLU A 254 -7.73 1.47 -7.72
N GLY A 255 -9.01 1.14 -7.51
CA GLY A 255 -9.59 -0.10 -8.04
C GLY A 255 -8.87 -1.34 -7.51
N PRO A 256 -8.37 -2.24 -8.36
CA PRO A 256 -7.63 -3.44 -7.93
C PRO A 256 -6.14 -3.18 -7.68
N GLU A 257 -5.62 -2.00 -8.05
CA GLU A 257 -4.19 -1.70 -8.01
C GLU A 257 -3.78 -0.94 -6.74
N TRP A 258 -2.53 -1.14 -6.33
CA TRP A 258 -1.89 -0.36 -5.29
C TRP A 258 -0.93 0.65 -5.91
N LYS A 259 -1.03 1.89 -5.43
CA LYS A 259 -0.19 3.01 -5.85
C LYS A 259 0.55 3.57 -4.65
N PHE A 260 1.73 4.12 -4.90
CA PHE A 260 2.52 4.84 -3.91
C PHE A 260 2.65 6.30 -4.34
N ILE A 261 2.49 7.23 -3.40
CA ILE A 261 2.81 8.65 -3.59
C ILE A 261 3.79 9.10 -2.50
N ALA A 262 4.88 9.76 -2.91
CA ALA A 262 5.77 10.45 -2.00
C ALA A 262 5.12 11.79 -1.60
N VAL A 263 4.84 11.98 -0.31
CA VAL A 263 4.10 13.16 0.17
C VAL A 263 5.04 14.26 0.70
N GLY A 264 6.05 13.89 1.49
CA GLY A 264 7.05 14.84 1.98
C GLY A 264 6.45 16.02 2.77
N LYS A 265 5.44 15.77 3.61
CA LYS A 265 4.75 16.82 4.37
C LYS A 265 5.08 16.73 5.85
N SER A 266 5.77 17.76 6.36
CA SER A 266 6.21 17.81 7.74
C SER A 266 5.28 18.64 8.64
N PHE A 267 5.28 18.31 9.93
CA PHE A 267 4.38 18.87 10.92
C PHE A 267 5.09 19.10 12.27
N PRO A 268 4.76 20.20 12.97
CA PRO A 268 5.17 20.38 14.36
C PRO A 268 4.35 19.46 15.29
N GLY A 269 4.84 19.24 16.51
CA GLY A 269 4.09 18.49 17.55
C GLY A 269 4.26 16.97 17.50
N GLY A 270 5.20 16.48 16.70
CA GLY A 270 5.64 15.08 16.73
C GLY A 270 4.53 14.07 16.41
N LEU A 271 4.71 12.85 16.92
CA LEU A 271 3.77 11.75 16.70
C LEU A 271 2.37 12.06 17.23
N GLY A 272 2.25 12.75 18.36
CA GLY A 272 0.97 13.10 18.97
C GLY A 272 0.09 13.95 18.04
N TYR A 273 0.69 14.88 17.30
CA TYR A 273 -0.05 15.68 16.33
C TYR A 273 -0.54 14.86 15.13
N LEU A 274 0.27 13.92 14.63
CA LEU A 274 -0.17 13.00 13.57
C LEU A 274 -1.31 12.09 14.04
N CYS A 275 -1.25 11.59 15.27
CA CYS A 275 -2.33 10.83 15.89
C CYS A 275 -3.64 11.61 15.90
N GLN A 276 -3.61 12.90 16.23
CA GLN A 276 -4.79 13.77 16.20
C GLN A 276 -5.35 13.94 14.78
N ILE A 277 -4.47 14.15 13.78
CA ILE A 277 -4.88 14.28 12.37
C ILE A 277 -5.63 13.03 11.90
N PHE A 278 -5.17 11.84 12.28
CA PHE A 278 -5.73 10.57 11.81
C PHE A 278 -6.74 9.93 12.76
N GLY A 279 -7.11 10.60 13.85
CA GLY A 279 -8.15 10.13 14.78
C GLY A 279 -7.73 9.05 15.77
N VAL A 280 -6.43 8.91 16.04
CA VAL A 280 -5.93 8.03 17.08
C VAL A 280 -6.11 8.71 18.44
N ASN A 281 -6.84 8.06 19.35
CA ASN A 281 -6.98 8.53 20.73
C ASN A 281 -5.74 8.11 21.54
N VAL A 282 -4.80 9.04 21.70
CA VAL A 282 -3.65 8.94 22.60
C VAL A 282 -4.04 9.56 23.93
N GLY A 283 -4.62 8.74 24.80
CA GLY A 283 -5.02 9.10 26.17
C GLY A 283 -3.86 8.99 27.16
#